data_AF-A0A2A4TZK5-F1
#
_entry.id   AF-A0A2A4TZK5-F1
#
_cell.length_a   1.000
_cell.length_b   1.000
_cell.length_c   1.000
_cell.angle_alpha   90.00
_cell.angle_beta   90.00
_cell.angle_gamma   90.00
#
_symmetry.space_group_name_H-M   'P 1'
#
loop_
_entity.id
_entity.type
_entity.pdbx_description
1 polymer ?
#
loop_
_entity_poly.entity_id
_entity_poly.type
_entity_poly.pdbx_seq_one_letter_code
_entity_poly.pdbx_strand_id
1 'polypeptide(L)'
;MPASKAPRRKSKSATKSTLVVLCMLSFMAIGAVAVVKKAPNVEFSFSQFFSIYAPTENAAISLGEVTLGSTMSAIRNTQPGATMGVTRSGDITLAFTDKASAFMVWYSEVDSRHVAYKARQAHTVKGISEDDYIGGLALKYGAPSLATCSRRVTDGIRDCHFSWWIKDDIRLDLTSRQRTKTRNSDLQVTLQITDTRLDLKLQRKTASKSASVKMF
;
A
#
# COMPACT_ATOMS: atom_id res chain seq x y z
N MET A 1 -7.01 -14.75 73.53
CA MET A 1 -7.46 -14.67 72.12
C MET A 1 -7.72 -13.21 71.76
N PRO A 2 -7.45 -12.69 70.54
CA PRO A 2 -6.39 -12.98 69.58
C PRO A 2 -5.43 -11.78 69.39
N ALA A 3 -4.30 -12.05 68.72
CA ALA A 3 -3.20 -11.13 68.46
C ALA A 3 -3.47 -10.14 67.31
N SER A 4 -3.10 -8.88 67.53
CA SER A 4 -3.05 -7.81 66.51
C SER A 4 -1.80 -7.96 65.64
N LYS A 5 -1.97 -8.11 64.32
CA LYS A 5 -0.88 -8.18 63.33
C LYS A 5 -0.48 -6.77 62.86
N ALA A 6 0.80 -6.45 63.00
CA ALA A 6 1.44 -5.21 62.54
C ALA A 6 1.58 -5.12 61.00
N PRO A 7 1.72 -3.90 60.43
CA PRO A 7 1.74 -3.69 58.98
C PRO A 7 3.11 -3.97 58.33
N ARG A 8 3.08 -4.62 57.16
CA ARG A 8 4.24 -4.89 56.29
C ARG A 8 4.81 -3.58 55.72
N ARG A 9 6.08 -3.29 56.05
CA ARG A 9 6.91 -2.24 55.42
C ARG A 9 7.07 -2.54 53.92
N LYS A 10 6.65 -1.59 53.07
CA LYS A 10 6.91 -1.60 51.62
C LYS A 10 8.40 -1.39 51.32
N SER A 11 8.93 -2.25 50.46
CA SER A 11 10.32 -2.27 49.98
C SER A 11 10.71 -0.95 49.29
N LYS A 12 11.78 -0.32 49.79
CA LYS A 12 12.42 0.89 49.23
C LYS A 12 13.52 0.55 48.19
N SER A 13 13.65 -0.70 47.73
CA SER A 13 14.78 -1.09 46.85
C SER A 13 14.50 -0.91 45.34
N ALA A 14 13.22 -0.92 44.92
CA ALA A 14 12.86 -0.83 43.50
C ALA A 14 13.16 0.54 42.88
N THR A 15 13.01 1.63 43.64
CA THR A 15 13.21 3.01 43.16
C THR A 15 14.67 3.36 42.86
N LYS A 16 15.64 2.72 43.53
CA LYS A 16 17.06 2.96 43.25
C LYS A 16 17.50 2.34 41.91
N SER A 17 16.92 1.21 41.53
CA SER A 17 17.26 0.52 40.28
C SER A 17 16.74 1.27 39.04
N THR A 18 15.54 1.84 39.11
CA THR A 18 14.95 2.57 37.97
C THR A 18 15.70 3.85 37.65
N LEU A 19 16.20 4.56 38.67
CA LEU A 19 16.97 5.79 38.49
C LEU A 19 18.32 5.53 37.81
N VAL A 20 18.98 4.42 38.14
CA VAL A 20 20.25 4.02 37.49
C VAL A 20 20.02 3.69 36.02
N VAL A 21 18.93 2.99 35.68
CA VAL A 21 18.59 2.66 34.29
C VAL A 21 18.29 3.92 33.47
N LEU A 22 17.52 4.87 34.03
CA LEU A 22 17.24 6.15 33.37
C LEU A 22 18.51 6.99 33.18
N CYS A 23 19.40 7.04 34.17
CA CYS A 23 20.70 7.70 34.03
C CYS A 23 21.53 7.05 32.91
N MET A 24 21.64 5.72 32.88
CA MET A 24 22.38 5.00 31.83
C MET A 24 21.84 5.28 30.43
N LEU A 25 20.52 5.28 30.26
CA LEU A 25 19.88 5.62 28.98
C LEU A 25 20.15 7.08 28.57
N SER A 26 20.11 8.01 29.52
CA SER A 26 20.44 9.42 29.25
C SER A 26 21.90 9.60 28.83
N PHE A 27 22.84 8.89 29.48
CA PHE A 27 24.25 8.93 29.09
C PHE A 27 24.50 8.29 27.72
N MET A 28 23.81 7.20 27.37
CA MET A 28 23.86 6.64 26.01
C MET A 28 23.34 7.62 24.96
N ALA A 29 22.22 8.28 25.22
CA ALA A 29 21.64 9.27 24.30
C ALA A 29 22.58 10.46 24.08
N ILE A 30 23.16 11.00 25.16
CA ILE A 30 24.11 12.11 25.09
C ILE A 30 25.42 11.68 24.39
N GLY A 31 25.91 10.47 24.70
CA GLY A 31 27.10 9.88 24.07
C GLY A 31 26.93 9.72 22.55
N ALA A 32 25.79 9.21 22.10
CA ALA A 32 25.47 9.09 20.68
C ALA A 32 25.49 10.46 19.98
N VAL A 33 24.89 11.49 20.58
CA VAL A 33 24.89 12.86 20.04
C VAL A 33 26.31 13.44 19.97
N ALA A 34 27.14 13.20 20.97
CA ALA A 34 28.52 13.69 21.01
C ALA A 34 29.41 13.02 19.93
N VAL A 35 29.23 11.71 19.70
CA VAL A 35 29.94 10.97 18.64
C VAL A 35 29.52 11.48 17.26
N VAL A 36 28.21 11.70 17.04
CA VAL A 36 27.69 12.26 15.78
C VAL A 36 28.23 13.67 15.52
N LYS A 37 28.33 14.52 16.55
CA LYS A 37 28.88 15.89 16.38
C LYS A 37 30.38 15.94 16.11
N LYS A 38 31.15 14.93 16.51
CA LYS A 38 32.61 14.91 16.33
C LYS A 38 33.07 14.17 15.08
N ALA A 39 32.19 13.52 14.34
CA ALA A 39 32.54 12.86 13.10
C ALA A 39 32.53 13.89 11.94
N PRO A 40 33.70 14.33 11.45
CA PRO A 40 33.75 15.25 10.32
C PRO A 40 33.37 14.45 9.06
N ASN A 41 32.42 14.96 8.28
CA ASN A 41 31.88 14.39 7.04
C ASN A 41 30.76 13.36 7.15
N VAL A 42 30.06 13.25 8.28
CA VAL A 42 28.80 12.49 8.34
C VAL A 42 27.65 13.49 8.41
N GLU A 43 27.18 13.94 7.24
CA GLU A 43 25.91 14.64 7.11
C GLU A 43 24.79 13.65 7.44
N PHE A 44 24.56 13.41 8.74
CA PHE A 44 23.33 12.80 9.21
C PHE A 44 22.21 13.82 9.01
N SER A 45 21.69 13.82 7.79
CA SER A 45 20.55 14.65 7.43
C SER A 45 19.33 14.08 8.13
N PHE A 46 18.96 14.65 9.27
CA PHE A 46 17.67 14.38 9.93
C PHE A 46 16.49 14.56 8.97
N SER A 47 16.67 15.36 7.91
CA SER A 47 15.70 15.45 6.82
C SER A 47 15.42 14.12 6.13
N GLN A 48 16.37 13.17 6.06
CA GLN A 48 16.11 11.81 5.52
C GLN A 48 15.27 10.93 6.46
N PHE A 49 15.28 11.19 7.76
CA PHE A 49 14.41 10.49 8.72
C PHE A 49 12.98 11.06 8.70
N PHE A 50 12.82 12.36 8.45
CA PHE A 50 11.50 13.00 8.36
C PHE A 50 10.93 13.02 6.93
N SER A 51 11.74 12.89 5.88
CA SER A 51 11.28 12.79 4.49
C SER A 51 10.61 11.45 4.17
N ILE A 52 10.76 10.43 5.02
CA ILE A 52 10.02 9.16 4.93
C ILE A 52 8.51 9.38 5.12
N TYR A 53 8.09 10.50 5.70
CA TYR A 53 6.69 10.82 5.99
C TYR A 53 6.10 11.94 5.13
N ALA A 54 6.87 12.49 4.17
CA ALA A 54 6.37 13.51 3.26
C ALA A 54 6.05 12.89 1.89
N PRO A 55 4.81 12.41 1.65
CA PRO A 55 4.40 11.99 0.31
C PRO A 55 4.51 13.19 -0.63
N THR A 56 5.33 13.04 -1.67
CA THR A 56 5.54 13.96 -2.78
C THR A 56 4.21 14.56 -3.23
N GLU A 57 4.08 15.87 -3.07
CA GLU A 57 2.87 16.61 -3.43
C GLU A 57 2.70 16.58 -4.95
N ASN A 58 1.53 16.12 -5.39
CA ASN A 58 1.02 16.19 -6.78
C ASN A 58 1.60 15.20 -7.81
N ALA A 59 2.18 14.08 -7.39
CA ALA A 59 2.42 12.98 -8.33
C ALA A 59 1.08 12.34 -8.69
N ALA A 60 0.54 12.66 -9.87
CA ALA A 60 -0.60 11.93 -10.43
C ALA A 60 -0.32 10.42 -10.32
N ILE A 61 -1.19 9.70 -9.62
CA ILE A 61 -0.94 8.30 -9.28
C ILE A 61 -1.09 7.48 -10.56
N SER A 62 0.06 7.03 -11.07
CA SER A 62 0.16 6.26 -12.29
C SER A 62 0.53 4.80 -11.99
N LEU A 63 -0.05 3.92 -12.80
CA LEU A 63 0.29 2.50 -12.86
C LEU A 63 0.81 2.21 -14.27
N GLY A 64 2.13 2.19 -14.42
CA GLY A 64 2.77 2.18 -15.73
C GLY A 64 2.43 3.45 -16.50
N GLU A 65 1.88 3.30 -17.70
CA GLU A 65 1.43 4.43 -18.54
C GLU A 65 0.01 4.93 -18.22
N VAL A 66 -0.71 4.23 -17.34
CA VAL A 66 -2.10 4.59 -17.00
C VAL A 66 -2.09 5.54 -15.82
N THR A 67 -2.62 6.74 -16.02
CA THR A 67 -2.83 7.73 -14.95
C THR A 67 -4.31 7.86 -14.64
N LEU A 68 -4.69 7.85 -13.36
CA LEU A 68 -6.08 8.13 -12.98
C LEU A 68 -6.50 9.53 -13.46
N GLY A 69 -7.75 9.69 -13.86
CA GLY A 69 -8.23 10.93 -14.47
C GLY A 69 -7.99 11.04 -15.99
N SER A 70 -7.17 10.17 -16.59
CA SER A 70 -6.95 10.21 -18.04
C SER A 70 -8.20 9.82 -18.82
N THR A 71 -8.36 10.40 -20.01
CA THR A 71 -9.48 10.08 -20.89
C THR A 71 -9.20 8.81 -21.68
N MET A 72 -10.27 8.11 -22.06
CA MET A 72 -10.16 6.93 -22.92
C MET A 72 -9.45 7.24 -24.26
N SER A 73 -9.66 8.44 -24.82
CA SER A 73 -8.99 8.89 -26.04
C SER A 73 -7.48 9.03 -25.85
N ALA A 74 -7.02 9.56 -24.71
CA ALA A 74 -5.60 9.72 -24.42
C ALA A 74 -4.89 8.37 -24.39
N ILE A 75 -5.48 7.36 -23.72
CA ILE A 75 -4.89 6.02 -23.64
C ILE A 75 -4.92 5.30 -25.00
N ARG A 76 -5.96 5.49 -25.82
CA ARG A 76 -5.99 4.90 -27.18
C ARG A 76 -4.94 5.51 -28.11
N ASN A 77 -4.59 6.78 -27.91
CA ASN A 77 -3.54 7.42 -28.70
C ASN A 77 -2.16 6.85 -28.37
N THR A 78 -1.90 6.50 -27.10
CA THR A 78 -0.65 5.87 -26.69
C THR A 78 -0.64 4.36 -26.95
N GLN A 79 -1.81 3.71 -26.87
CA GLN A 79 -1.99 2.26 -26.99
C GLN A 79 -3.07 1.96 -28.06
N PRO A 80 -2.73 2.06 -29.35
CA PRO A 80 -3.69 1.87 -30.44
C PRO A 80 -4.24 0.44 -30.54
N GLY A 81 -3.53 -0.55 -29.99
CA GLY A 81 -3.97 -1.95 -29.92
C GLY A 81 -4.91 -2.27 -28.76
N ALA A 82 -5.37 -1.27 -28.00
CA ALA A 82 -6.18 -1.49 -26.82
C ALA A 82 -7.63 -1.90 -27.15
N THR A 83 -8.07 -3.01 -26.57
CA THR A 83 -9.41 -3.58 -26.78
C THR A 83 -10.40 -2.96 -25.81
N MET A 84 -11.49 -2.41 -26.35
CA MET A 84 -12.60 -1.91 -25.54
C MET A 84 -13.57 -3.04 -25.18
N GLY A 85 -14.03 -3.05 -23.94
CA GLY A 85 -15.07 -3.96 -23.47
C GLY A 85 -16.05 -3.26 -22.55
N VAL A 86 -17.14 -3.96 -22.22
CA VAL A 86 -18.11 -3.51 -21.22
C VAL A 86 -18.28 -4.62 -20.20
N THR A 87 -18.16 -4.29 -18.93
CA THR A 87 -18.36 -5.25 -17.83
C THR A 87 -19.84 -5.57 -17.64
N ARG A 88 -20.13 -6.61 -16.85
CA ARG A 88 -21.52 -6.95 -16.48
C ARG A 88 -22.24 -5.83 -15.72
N SER A 89 -21.50 -4.98 -15.01
CA SER A 89 -22.04 -3.78 -14.33
C SER A 89 -22.31 -2.62 -15.29
N GLY A 90 -21.95 -2.76 -16.58
CA GLY A 90 -22.09 -1.69 -17.57
C GLY A 90 -20.90 -0.73 -17.62
N ASP A 91 -19.84 -0.97 -16.84
CA ASP A 91 -18.65 -0.12 -16.86
C ASP A 91 -17.84 -0.37 -18.14
N ILE A 92 -17.44 0.71 -18.80
CA ILE A 92 -16.56 0.67 -19.97
C ILE A 92 -15.15 0.34 -19.50
N THR A 93 -14.52 -0.59 -20.20
CA THR A 93 -13.16 -1.04 -19.93
C THR A 93 -12.30 -0.94 -21.16
N LEU A 94 -11.01 -0.74 -20.95
CA LEU A 94 -9.98 -0.82 -21.97
C LEU A 94 -8.89 -1.77 -21.48
N ALA A 95 -8.59 -2.79 -22.29
CA ALA A 95 -7.58 -3.79 -21.98
C ALA A 95 -6.46 -3.74 -23.02
N PHE A 96 -5.21 -3.78 -22.58
CA PHE A 96 -4.06 -3.81 -23.46
C PHE A 96 -2.87 -4.48 -22.77
N THR A 97 -1.84 -4.78 -23.54
CA THR A 97 -0.57 -5.29 -23.02
C THR A 97 0.52 -4.28 -23.33
N ASP A 98 1.31 -3.92 -22.33
CA ASP A 98 2.54 -3.17 -22.53
C ASP A 98 3.70 -3.97 -21.92
N LYS A 99 4.72 -4.24 -22.73
CA LYS A 99 5.85 -5.13 -22.42
C LYS A 99 5.36 -6.50 -21.94
N ALA A 100 5.72 -6.87 -20.71
CA ALA A 100 5.34 -8.13 -20.06
C ALA A 100 4.17 -7.96 -19.07
N SER A 101 3.44 -6.84 -19.14
CA SER A 101 2.33 -6.51 -18.25
C SER A 101 1.01 -6.45 -19.01
N ALA A 102 -0.03 -7.04 -18.43
CA ALA A 102 -1.40 -6.89 -18.89
C ALA A 102 -2.10 -5.79 -18.08
N PHE A 103 -2.73 -4.86 -18.78
CA PHE A 103 -3.46 -3.74 -18.20
C PHE A 103 -4.96 -3.87 -18.46
N MET A 104 -5.75 -3.47 -17.48
CA MET A 104 -7.18 -3.28 -17.60
C MET A 104 -7.57 -1.98 -16.90
N VAL A 105 -8.22 -1.08 -17.63
CA VAL A 105 -8.59 0.26 -17.16
C VAL A 105 -10.10 0.40 -17.22
N TRP A 106 -10.72 0.90 -16.17
CA TRP A 106 -12.15 1.16 -16.10
C TRP A 106 -12.42 2.65 -16.16
N TYR A 107 -13.47 3.01 -16.90
CA TYR A 107 -13.84 4.39 -17.13
C TYR A 107 -15.21 4.70 -16.54
N SER A 108 -15.33 5.89 -15.99
CA SER A 108 -16.57 6.50 -15.52
C SER A 108 -16.95 7.62 -16.47
N GLU A 109 -18.25 7.87 -16.63
CA GLU A 109 -18.72 9.06 -17.32
C GLU A 109 -18.80 10.24 -16.34
N VAL A 110 -17.99 11.26 -16.61
CA VAL A 110 -17.92 12.53 -15.86
C VAL A 110 -17.96 13.66 -16.90
N ASP A 111 -18.98 14.52 -16.82
CA ASP A 111 -19.15 15.68 -17.71
C ASP A 111 -19.03 15.32 -19.21
N SER A 112 -19.72 14.25 -19.61
CA SER A 112 -19.69 13.68 -20.98
C SER A 112 -18.32 13.17 -21.45
N ARG A 113 -17.36 12.96 -20.55
CA ARG A 113 -16.05 12.36 -20.82
C ARG A 113 -15.92 11.02 -20.10
N HIS A 114 -15.26 10.06 -20.76
CA HIS A 114 -14.87 8.79 -20.14
C HIS A 114 -13.52 8.93 -19.45
N VAL A 115 -13.54 8.97 -18.13
CA VAL A 115 -12.39 9.24 -17.26
C VAL A 115 -11.99 7.96 -16.52
N ALA A 116 -10.71 7.61 -16.56
CA ALA A 116 -10.17 6.45 -15.89
C ALA A 116 -10.23 6.63 -14.37
N TYR A 117 -11.00 5.79 -13.69
CA TYR A 117 -11.12 5.82 -12.21
C TYR A 117 -10.48 4.61 -11.54
N LYS A 118 -10.18 3.56 -12.32
CA LYS A 118 -9.54 2.34 -11.82
C LYS A 118 -8.64 1.77 -12.90
N ALA A 119 -7.48 1.28 -12.49
CA ALA A 119 -6.56 0.59 -13.38
C ALA A 119 -5.95 -0.60 -12.65
N ARG A 120 -5.77 -1.71 -13.37
CA ARG A 120 -5.16 -2.94 -12.89
C ARG A 120 -4.03 -3.32 -13.82
N GLN A 121 -2.90 -3.68 -13.24
CA GLN A 121 -1.72 -4.21 -13.91
C GLN A 121 -1.41 -5.58 -13.35
N ALA A 122 -1.37 -6.59 -14.21
CA ALA A 122 -0.91 -7.93 -13.88
C ALA A 122 0.43 -8.18 -14.58
N HIS A 123 1.45 -8.57 -13.83
CA HIS A 123 2.76 -8.93 -14.39
C HIS A 123 3.45 -9.99 -13.52
N THR A 124 4.43 -10.66 -14.11
CA THR A 124 5.26 -11.63 -13.40
C THR A 124 6.67 -11.08 -13.25
N VAL A 125 7.15 -11.00 -12.02
CA VAL A 125 8.49 -10.54 -11.69
C VAL A 125 9.37 -11.76 -11.44
N LYS A 126 10.55 -11.79 -12.06
CA LYS A 126 11.54 -12.86 -11.91
C LYS A 126 12.71 -12.38 -11.08
N GLY A 127 13.19 -13.23 -10.17
CA GLY A 127 14.41 -12.97 -9.41
C GLY A 127 14.30 -11.93 -8.28
N ILE A 128 13.09 -11.46 -7.97
CA ILE A 128 12.82 -10.54 -6.86
C ILE A 128 11.91 -11.25 -5.87
N SER A 129 12.22 -11.15 -4.57
CA SER A 129 11.38 -11.72 -3.52
C SER A 129 10.12 -10.87 -3.30
N GLU A 130 9.08 -11.46 -2.73
CA GLU A 130 7.88 -10.71 -2.33
C GLU A 130 8.24 -9.55 -1.39
N ASP A 131 9.13 -9.81 -0.41
CA ASP A 131 9.55 -8.83 0.59
C ASP A 131 10.31 -7.66 -0.04
N ASP A 132 11.22 -7.92 -0.99
CA ASP A 132 11.93 -6.86 -1.71
C ASP A 132 10.98 -6.01 -2.56
N TYR A 133 10.02 -6.66 -3.22
CA TYR A 133 9.04 -5.98 -4.05
C TYR A 133 8.14 -5.06 -3.22
N ILE A 134 7.62 -5.57 -2.09
CA ILE A 134 6.81 -4.80 -1.16
C ILE A 134 7.65 -3.71 -0.50
N GLY A 135 8.92 -3.99 -0.15
CA GLY A 135 9.85 -3.00 0.39
C GLY A 135 10.00 -1.80 -0.54
N GLY A 136 10.14 -2.04 -1.85
CA GLY A 136 10.17 -0.98 -2.86
C GLY A 136 8.89 -0.16 -2.91
N LEU A 137 7.72 -0.79 -2.82
CA LEU A 137 6.44 -0.08 -2.73
C LEU A 137 6.29 0.69 -1.41
N ALA A 138 6.79 0.14 -0.31
CA ALA A 138 6.72 0.76 1.00
C ALA A 138 7.61 2.01 1.10
N LEU A 139 8.76 2.02 0.40
CA LEU A 139 9.58 3.21 0.24
C LEU A 139 8.86 4.32 -0.56
N LYS A 140 8.00 3.94 -1.51
CA LYS A 140 7.27 4.88 -2.38
C LYS A 140 5.98 5.41 -1.75
N TYR A 141 5.21 4.55 -1.10
CA TYR A 141 3.86 4.85 -0.62
C TYR A 141 3.70 4.74 0.90
N GLY A 142 4.77 4.46 1.63
CA GLY A 142 4.75 4.20 3.07
C GLY A 142 4.31 2.79 3.41
N ALA A 143 4.12 2.51 4.70
CA ALA A 143 3.67 1.20 5.16
C ALA A 143 2.24 0.89 4.67
N PRO A 144 1.93 -0.37 4.31
CA PRO A 144 0.58 -0.76 3.94
C PRO A 144 -0.38 -0.62 5.12
N SER A 145 -1.58 -0.12 4.86
CA SER A 145 -2.68 -0.06 5.81
C SER A 145 -3.26 -1.43 6.15
N LEU A 146 -3.15 -2.38 5.22
CA LEU A 146 -3.57 -3.76 5.40
C LEU A 146 -2.55 -4.68 4.74
N ALA A 147 -2.18 -5.75 5.43
CA ALA A 147 -1.30 -6.80 4.94
C ALA A 147 -1.84 -8.14 5.41
N THR A 148 -2.42 -8.92 4.50
CA THR A 148 -3.01 -10.23 4.81
C THR A 148 -2.38 -11.27 3.92
N CYS A 149 -1.73 -12.26 4.53
CA CYS A 149 -1.13 -13.38 3.83
C CYS A 149 -1.86 -14.67 4.17
N SER A 150 -2.10 -15.49 3.16
CA SER A 150 -2.63 -16.83 3.29
C SER A 150 -1.71 -17.81 2.58
N ARG A 151 -1.52 -18.98 3.18
CA ARG A 151 -0.76 -20.06 2.56
C ARG A 151 -1.69 -21.23 2.34
N ARG A 152 -1.80 -21.66 1.08
CA ARG A 152 -2.54 -22.86 0.72
C ARG A 152 -1.69 -24.08 1.06
N VAL A 153 -2.25 -24.98 1.87
CA VAL A 153 -1.56 -26.20 2.33
C VAL A 153 -1.31 -27.18 1.17
N THR A 154 -2.21 -27.23 0.19
CA THR A 154 -2.20 -28.23 -0.88
C THR A 154 -1.09 -28.00 -1.92
N ASP A 155 -0.99 -26.78 -2.45
CA ASP A 155 -0.01 -26.40 -3.49
C ASP A 155 1.19 -25.65 -2.91
N GLY A 156 1.15 -25.28 -1.62
CA GLY A 156 2.22 -24.53 -0.96
C GLY A 156 2.38 -23.11 -1.48
N ILE A 157 1.35 -22.58 -2.14
CA ILE A 157 1.32 -21.22 -2.68
C ILE A 157 1.04 -20.24 -1.55
N ARG A 158 1.81 -19.15 -1.53
CA ARG A 158 1.57 -18.01 -0.66
C ARG A 158 0.86 -16.94 -1.48
N ASP A 159 -0.35 -16.60 -1.07
CA ASP A 159 -1.15 -15.51 -1.62
C ASP A 159 -1.21 -14.40 -0.56
N CYS A 160 -0.64 -13.23 -0.86
CA CYS A 160 -0.71 -12.08 0.01
C CYS A 160 -1.45 -10.92 -0.65
N HIS A 161 -2.12 -10.14 0.17
CA HIS A 161 -2.85 -8.95 -0.23
C HIS A 161 -2.41 -7.78 0.64
N PHE A 162 -2.04 -6.69 -0.02
CA PHE A 162 -1.61 -5.46 0.63
C PHE A 162 -2.45 -4.30 0.12
N SER A 163 -2.72 -3.33 0.99
CA SER A 163 -3.50 -2.15 0.63
C SER A 163 -2.89 -0.88 1.21
N TRP A 164 -2.77 0.15 0.38
CA TRP A 164 -2.31 1.48 0.77
C TRP A 164 -3.42 2.50 0.51
N TRP A 165 -3.57 3.42 1.46
CA TRP A 165 -4.28 4.68 1.25
C TRP A 165 -3.27 5.72 0.81
N ILE A 166 -3.43 6.17 -0.42
CA ILE A 166 -2.67 7.28 -0.98
C ILE A 166 -3.52 8.55 -0.81
N LYS A 167 -2.92 9.73 -1.00
CA LYS A 167 -3.61 11.03 -1.01
C LYS A 167 -4.80 11.02 -1.99
N ASP A 168 -5.75 11.94 -1.74
CA ASP A 168 -6.92 12.22 -2.59
C ASP A 168 -7.88 11.04 -2.76
N ASP A 169 -8.10 10.27 -1.69
CA ASP A 169 -9.04 9.14 -1.67
C ASP A 169 -8.68 8.04 -2.71
N ILE A 170 -7.39 7.91 -3.05
CA ILE A 170 -6.90 6.89 -3.97
C ILE A 170 -6.39 5.70 -3.18
N ARG A 171 -6.88 4.51 -3.54
CA ARG A 171 -6.48 3.24 -2.93
C ARG A 171 -5.61 2.45 -3.90
N LEU A 172 -4.48 1.96 -3.41
CA LEU A 172 -3.62 1.01 -4.11
C LEU A 172 -3.73 -0.36 -3.44
N ASP A 173 -4.13 -1.35 -4.22
CA ASP A 173 -4.20 -2.74 -3.79
C ASP A 173 -3.16 -3.56 -4.56
N LEU A 174 -2.42 -4.38 -3.83
CA LEU A 174 -1.48 -5.37 -4.36
C LEU A 174 -1.97 -6.75 -3.98
N THR A 175 -2.03 -7.65 -4.94
CA THR A 175 -2.11 -9.09 -4.68
C THR A 175 -0.86 -9.74 -5.23
N SER A 176 -0.07 -10.36 -4.35
CA SER A 176 1.12 -11.13 -4.70
C SER A 176 0.84 -12.62 -4.54
N ARG A 177 1.39 -13.40 -5.45
CA ARG A 177 1.30 -14.86 -5.44
C ARG A 177 2.66 -15.45 -5.74
N GLN A 178 3.25 -16.12 -4.76
CA GLN A 178 4.58 -16.74 -4.86
C GLN A 178 4.49 -18.26 -4.70
N ARG A 179 5.14 -18.99 -5.61
CA ARG A 179 5.31 -20.44 -5.50
C ARG A 179 6.57 -20.76 -4.70
N THR A 180 6.39 -21.33 -3.52
CA THR A 180 7.49 -21.61 -2.57
C THR A 180 8.45 -22.72 -3.03
N LYS A 181 8.08 -23.55 -4.01
CA LYS A 181 8.81 -24.80 -4.34
C LYS A 181 9.84 -24.69 -5.48
N THR A 182 9.92 -23.58 -6.21
CA THR A 182 10.81 -23.46 -7.38
C THR A 182 12.05 -22.65 -7.05
N ARG A 183 13.22 -23.17 -7.44
CA ARG A 183 14.55 -22.53 -7.30
C ARG A 183 14.62 -21.14 -7.97
N ASN A 184 13.73 -20.91 -8.94
CA ASN A 184 13.39 -19.62 -9.50
C ASN A 184 11.98 -19.26 -9.00
N SER A 185 11.88 -18.39 -7.98
CA SER A 185 10.59 -17.94 -7.51
C SER A 185 10.05 -16.87 -8.46
N ASP A 186 9.12 -17.27 -9.32
CA ASP A 186 8.31 -16.31 -10.08
C ASP A 186 7.28 -15.70 -9.14
N LEU A 187 7.30 -14.37 -9.02
CA LEU A 187 6.35 -13.60 -8.24
C LEU A 187 5.28 -13.06 -9.18
N GLN A 188 4.06 -13.57 -9.07
CA GLN A 188 2.92 -13.02 -9.79
C GLN A 188 2.36 -11.85 -8.99
N VAL A 189 2.32 -10.68 -9.62
CA VAL A 189 1.88 -9.44 -9.00
C VAL A 189 0.70 -8.88 -9.77
N THR A 190 -0.38 -8.60 -9.05
CA THR A 190 -1.49 -7.79 -9.54
C THR A 190 -1.59 -6.53 -8.71
N LEU A 191 -1.29 -5.38 -9.32
CA LEU A 191 -1.50 -4.06 -8.73
C LEU A 191 -2.81 -3.48 -9.25
N GLN A 192 -3.54 -2.77 -8.40
CA GLN A 192 -4.75 -2.06 -8.76
C GLN A 192 -4.78 -0.71 -8.07
N ILE A 193 -4.91 0.37 -8.84
CA ILE A 193 -5.17 1.71 -8.31
C ILE A 193 -6.63 2.06 -8.55
N THR A 194 -7.27 2.68 -7.57
CA THR A 194 -8.69 3.06 -7.62
C THR A 194 -8.91 4.42 -6.99
N ASP A 195 -9.53 5.35 -7.73
CA ASP A 195 -10.16 6.54 -7.17
C ASP A 195 -11.45 6.11 -6.46
N THR A 196 -11.43 6.11 -5.13
CA THR A 196 -12.56 5.59 -4.35
C THR A 196 -13.76 6.55 -4.34
N ARG A 197 -13.57 7.86 -4.59
CA ARG A 197 -14.69 8.80 -4.71
C ARG A 197 -15.52 8.50 -5.95
N LEU A 198 -14.86 8.30 -7.08
CA LEU A 198 -15.53 7.97 -8.34
C LEU A 198 -16.14 6.57 -8.29
N ASP A 199 -15.43 5.59 -7.72
CA ASP A 199 -15.95 4.22 -7.53
C ASP A 199 -17.22 4.23 -6.66
N LEU A 200 -17.21 4.93 -5.53
CA LEU A 200 -18.40 5.06 -4.67
C LEU A 200 -19.57 5.77 -5.38
N LYS A 201 -19.30 6.81 -6.16
CA LYS A 201 -20.34 7.50 -6.95
C LYS A 201 -20.98 6.55 -7.97
N LEU A 202 -20.18 5.68 -8.61
CA LEU A 202 -20.68 4.67 -9.54
C LEU A 202 -21.51 3.60 -8.84
N GLN A 203 -21.02 3.06 -7.72
CA GLN A 203 -21.74 2.04 -6.95
C GLN A 203 -23.13 2.55 -6.51
N ARG A 204 -23.23 3.80 -6.07
CA ARG A 204 -24.52 4.42 -5.70
C ARG A 204 -25.48 4.53 -6.89
N LYS A 205 -24.98 4.94 -8.07
CA LYS A 205 -25.78 5.03 -9.31
C LYS A 205 -26.28 3.65 -9.76
N THR A 206 -25.47 2.61 -9.63
CA THR A 206 -25.86 1.24 -9.99
C THR A 206 -26.89 0.68 -9.02
N ALA A 207 -26.69 0.89 -7.70
CA ALA A 207 -27.64 0.47 -6.68
C ALA A 207 -29.03 1.11 -6.84
N SER A 208 -29.09 2.42 -7.16
CA SER A 208 -30.37 3.10 -7.39
C SER A 208 -31.11 2.56 -8.62
N LYS A 209 -30.38 2.21 -9.70
CA LYS A 209 -30.98 1.60 -10.90
C LYS A 209 -31.54 0.21 -10.59
N SER A 210 -30.81 -0.62 -9.86
CA SER A 210 -31.28 -1.96 -9.48
C SER A 210 -32.50 -1.94 -8.56
N ALA A 211 -32.64 -0.93 -7.69
CA ALA A 211 -33.83 -0.76 -6.85
C ALA A 211 -35.08 -0.40 -7.66
N SER A 212 -34.92 0.40 -8.72
CA SER A 212 -36.03 0.81 -9.60
C SER A 212 -36.56 -0.33 -10.48
N VAL A 213 -35.73 -1.33 -10.81
CA VAL A 213 -36.14 -2.48 -11.65
C VAL A 213 -36.94 -3.51 -10.85
N LYS A 214 -36.80 -3.57 -9.53
CA LYS A 214 -37.56 -4.50 -8.67
C LYS A 214 -38.98 -4.04 -8.30
N MET A 215 -39.40 -2.85 -8.76
CA MET A 215 -40.75 -2.32 -8.49
C MET A 215 -41.74 -2.50 -9.66
N PHE A 216 -41.37 -3.28 -10.67
CA PHE A 216 -42.25 -3.63 -11.79
C PHE A 216 -42.36 -5.15 -11.91
#